data_AF-A0A1I8ERT8-F1
#
_entry.id   AF-A0A1I8ERT8-F1
#
_cell.length_a   1.000
_cell.length_b   1.000
_cell.length_c   1.000
_cell.angle_alpha   90.00
_cell.angle_beta   90.00
_cell.angle_gamma   90.00
#
_symmetry.space_group_name_H-M   'P 1'
#
loop_
_entity.id
_entity.type
_entity.pdbx_description
1 polymer ?
#
loop_
_entity_poly.entity_id
_entity_poly.type
_entity_poly.pdbx_seq_one_letter_code
_entity_poly.pdbx_strand_id
1 'polypeptide(L)'
;MSRNSVIQHSLPCPPLQQEEVDQLIHGMLNSCGGECPLNEVITLEKLFFICHKTVDLLRECDTLEYIHDPDGVAIFGDLHGSLYDLFRGIKDSGWPTERTLIFLG
;
A
#
# COMPACT_ATOMS: atom_id res chain seq x y z
N MET A 1 -9.99 -22.53 28.15
CA MET A 1 -9.96 -21.72 26.92
C MET A 1 -8.81 -20.72 27.07
N SER A 2 -7.65 -21.07 26.53
CA SER A 2 -6.43 -20.27 26.69
C SER A 2 -6.49 -19.10 25.72
N ARG A 3 -6.57 -17.88 26.25
CA ARG A 3 -6.37 -16.65 25.46
C ARG A 3 -4.90 -16.61 25.05
N ASN A 4 -4.62 -16.90 23.78
CA ASN A 4 -3.32 -16.58 23.20
C ASN A 4 -3.21 -15.05 23.10
N SER A 5 -2.74 -14.42 24.17
CA SER A 5 -2.27 -13.03 24.13
C SER A 5 -0.94 -13.03 23.39
N VAL A 6 -0.98 -12.99 22.07
CA VAL A 6 0.17 -12.53 21.29
C VAL A 6 0.19 -11.02 21.43
N ILE A 7 0.64 -10.53 22.59
CA ILE A 7 1.19 -9.18 22.68
C ILE A 7 2.57 -9.33 22.04
N GLN A 8 2.61 -9.31 20.71
CA GLN A 8 3.84 -8.97 20.01
C GLN A 8 4.09 -7.50 20.37
N HIS A 9 4.93 -7.29 21.38
CA HIS A 9 5.70 -6.07 21.47
C HIS A 9 6.59 -6.03 20.23
N SER A 10 6.04 -5.53 19.12
CA SER A 10 6.84 -5.14 17.97
C SER A 10 7.84 -4.12 18.49
N LEU A 11 9.13 -4.44 18.37
CA LEU A 11 10.19 -3.45 18.51
C LEU A 11 9.79 -2.24 17.65
N PRO A 12 10.01 -1.00 18.11
CA PRO A 12 9.64 0.18 17.34
C PRO A 12 10.31 0.07 15.96
N CYS A 13 9.49 -0.09 14.92
CA CYS A 13 9.98 -0.08 13.56
C CYS A 13 10.45 1.36 13.27
N PRO A 14 11.72 1.57 12.87
CA PRO A 14 12.19 2.90 12.55
C PRO A 14 11.33 3.48 11.41
N PRO A 15 10.91 4.75 11.50
CA PRO A 15 10.14 5.38 10.44
C PRO A 15 10.95 5.43 9.16
N LEU A 16 10.35 5.03 8.04
CA LEU A 16 10.94 5.25 6.73
C LEU A 16 11.03 6.74 6.45
N GLN A 17 12.19 7.16 5.98
CA GLN A 17 12.38 8.51 5.46
C GLN A 17 11.67 8.66 4.11
N GLN A 18 11.34 9.90 3.74
CA GLN A 18 10.68 10.18 2.46
C GLN A 18 11.46 9.60 1.27
N GLU A 19 12.78 9.73 1.28
CA GLU A 19 13.65 9.17 0.24
C GLU A 19 13.51 7.64 0.12
N GLU A 20 13.35 6.93 1.24
CA GLU A 20 13.18 5.48 1.23
C GLU A 20 11.81 5.06 0.69
N VAL A 21 10.76 5.86 0.98
CA VAL A 21 9.42 5.67 0.42
C VAL A 21 9.43 5.91 -1.08
N ASP A 22 10.07 6.98 -1.54
CA ASP A 22 10.19 7.32 -2.96
C ASP A 22 10.96 6.24 -3.73
N GLN A 23 12.05 5.73 -3.16
CA GLN A 23 12.81 4.60 -3.73
C GLN A 23 11.97 3.33 -3.81
N LEU A 24 11.13 3.06 -2.81
CA LEU A 24 10.21 1.92 -2.79
C LEU A 24 9.18 2.04 -3.91
N ILE A 25 8.52 3.18 -4.04
CA ILE A 25 7.50 3.43 -5.07
C ILE A 25 8.14 3.32 -6.46
N HIS A 26 9.29 3.98 -6.66
CA HIS A 26 10.02 3.94 -7.93
C HIS A 26 10.46 2.50 -8.27
N GLY A 27 10.95 1.75 -7.29
CA GLY A 27 11.31 0.34 -7.48
C GLY A 27 10.11 -0.52 -7.87
N MET A 28 8.96 -0.37 -7.20
CA MET A 28 7.73 -1.09 -7.54
C MET A 28 7.23 -0.77 -8.96
N LEU A 29 7.34 0.50 -9.38
CA LEU A 29 6.99 0.92 -10.74
C LEU A 29 7.90 0.28 -11.80
N ASN A 30 9.21 0.23 -11.55
CA ASN A 30 10.18 -0.35 -12.50
C ASN A 30 10.12 -1.87 -12.55
N SER A 31 9.72 -2.54 -11.45
CA SER A 31 9.51 -4.00 -11.44
C SER A 31 8.46 -4.44 -12.47
N CYS A 32 7.46 -3.60 -12.78
CA CYS A 32 6.48 -3.91 -13.81
C CYS A 32 7.00 -3.77 -15.25
N GLY A 33 8.12 -3.08 -15.45
CA GLY A 33 8.88 -3.07 -16.70
C GLY A 33 9.77 -4.30 -16.90
N GLY A 34 9.87 -5.19 -15.90
CA GLY A 34 10.74 -6.37 -15.93
C GLY A 34 12.20 -6.07 -15.56
N GLU A 35 12.49 -4.88 -15.04
CA GLU A 35 13.87 -4.42 -14.83
C GLU A 35 14.48 -4.89 -13.48
N CYS A 36 13.66 -5.19 -12.48
CA CYS A 36 14.12 -5.63 -11.16
C CYS A 36 13.03 -6.42 -10.42
N PRO A 37 13.31 -7.58 -9.82
CA PRO A 37 12.33 -8.34 -9.07
C PRO A 37 11.99 -7.66 -7.73
N LEU A 38 10.71 -7.71 -7.32
CA LEU A 38 10.18 -6.95 -6.17
C LEU A 38 10.87 -7.29 -4.82
N ASN A 39 11.39 -8.52 -4.70
CA ASN A 39 12.10 -9.00 -3.52
C ASN A 39 13.47 -8.34 -3.32
N GLU A 40 14.03 -7.73 -4.36
CA GLU A 40 15.25 -6.91 -4.27
C GLU A 40 14.94 -5.47 -3.86
N VAL A 41 13.69 -5.02 -4.06
CA VAL A 41 13.22 -3.67 -3.74
C VAL A 41 12.72 -3.57 -2.30
N ILE A 42 11.99 -4.59 -1.82
CA ILE A 42 11.31 -4.57 -0.52
C ILE A 42 11.99 -5.56 0.44
N THR A 43 12.76 -5.02 1.39
CA THR A 43 13.31 -5.81 2.49
C THR A 43 12.21 -6.18 3.50
N LEU A 44 12.43 -7.23 4.30
CA LEU A 44 11.50 -7.64 5.36
C LEU A 44 11.24 -6.53 6.37
N GLU A 45 12.26 -5.75 6.73
CA GLU A 45 12.13 -4.63 7.65
C GLU A 45 11.19 -3.54 7.09
N LYS A 46 11.38 -3.16 5.83
CA LYS A 46 10.52 -2.21 5.12
C LYS A 46 9.09 -2.71 5.03
N LEU A 47 8.91 -3.99 4.72
CA LEU A 47 7.58 -4.63 4.68
C LEU A 47 6.89 -4.56 6.05
N PHE A 48 7.57 -4.91 7.14
CA PHE A 48 6.99 -4.82 8.48
C PHE A 48 6.62 -3.40 8.86
N PHE A 49 7.46 -2.41 8.52
CA PHE A 49 7.12 -1.01 8.73
C PHE A 49 5.84 -0.61 7.98
N ILE A 50 5.74 -0.93 6.68
CA ILE A 50 4.56 -0.62 5.87
C ILE A 50 3.31 -1.27 6.50
N CYS A 51 3.38 -2.55 6.88
CA CYS A 51 2.26 -3.24 7.51
C CYS A 51 1.82 -2.58 8.82
N HIS A 52 2.76 -2.27 9.72
CA HIS A 52 2.41 -1.62 11.00
C HIS A 52 1.85 -0.22 10.77
N LYS A 53 2.47 0.58 9.89
CA LYS A 53 1.99 1.93 9.59
C LYS A 53 0.59 1.91 8.98
N THR A 54 0.32 0.98 8.06
CA THR A 54 -1.01 0.80 7.47
C THR A 54 -2.03 0.38 8.52
N VAL A 55 -1.70 -0.53 9.44
CA VAL A 55 -2.61 -0.91 10.54
C VAL A 55 -2.93 0.29 11.44
N ASP A 56 -1.93 1.12 11.76
CA ASP A 56 -2.15 2.31 12.57
C ASP A 56 -3.03 3.33 11.84
N LEU A 57 -2.80 3.56 10.54
CA LEU A 57 -3.65 4.43 9.72
C LEU A 57 -5.10 3.91 9.64
N LEU A 58 -5.29 2.61 9.40
CA LEU A 58 -6.62 2.01 9.32
C LEU A 58 -7.37 2.04 10.66
N ARG A 59 -6.67 2.12 11.79
CA ARG A 59 -7.28 2.29 13.12
C ARG A 59 -7.76 3.72 13.36
N GLU A 60 -7.17 4.70 12.69
CA GLU A 60 -7.57 6.10 12.76
C GLU A 60 -8.75 6.41 11.82
N CYS A 61 -8.93 5.60 10.77
CA CYS A 61 -10.06 5.69 9.84
C CYS A 61 -11.37 5.15 10.40
N ASP A 62 -12.49 5.62 9.84
CA ASP A 62 -13.81 5.11 10.17
C ASP A 62 -14.09 3.79 9.43
N THR A 63 -14.92 2.92 10.00
CA THR A 63 -15.35 1.69 9.31
C THR A 63 -16.20 1.99 8.06
N LEU A 64 -16.88 3.14 8.05
CA LEU A 64 -17.67 3.63 6.93
C LEU A 64 -17.17 5.01 6.53
N GLU A 65 -16.49 5.07 5.39
CA GLU A 65 -15.95 6.31 4.83
C GLU A 65 -16.93 6.91 3.81
N TYR A 66 -17.23 8.20 3.94
CA TYR A 66 -18.02 8.96 2.98
C TYR A 66 -17.08 9.73 2.05
N ILE A 67 -16.88 9.19 0.84
CA ILE A 67 -15.88 9.72 -0.09
C ILE A 67 -16.56 10.69 -1.06
N HIS A 68 -16.05 11.92 -1.11
CA HIS A 68 -16.46 12.94 -2.08
C HIS A 68 -15.22 13.52 -2.77
N ASP A 69 -14.98 13.11 -4.02
CA ASP A 69 -13.92 13.65 -4.87
C ASP A 69 -14.56 14.43 -6.04
N PRO A 70 -14.32 15.75 -6.17
CA PRO A 70 -14.86 16.55 -7.26
C PRO A 70 -14.34 16.10 -8.64
N ASP A 71 -13.17 15.49 -8.70
CA ASP A 71 -12.53 15.00 -9.93
C ASP A 71 -12.94 13.55 -10.24
N GLY A 72 -13.87 12.99 -9.46
CA GLY A 72 -14.41 11.64 -9.59
C GLY A 72 -13.56 10.61 -8.85
N VAL A 73 -14.07 9.37 -8.78
CA VAL A 73 -13.42 8.27 -8.04
C VAL A 73 -13.18 7.10 -9.00
N ALA A 74 -12.02 6.47 -8.90
CA ALA A 74 -11.74 5.22 -9.59
C ALA A 74 -11.93 4.04 -8.62
N ILE A 75 -12.82 3.10 -8.97
CA ILE A 75 -13.13 1.93 -8.15
C ILE A 75 -12.52 0.68 -8.81
N PHE A 76 -11.67 -0.01 -8.07
CA PHE A 76 -10.97 -1.22 -8.48
C PHE A 76 -11.59 -2.43 -7.76
N GLY A 77 -11.97 -3.42 -8.55
CA GLY A 77 -12.34 -4.74 -8.04
C GLY A 77 -11.10 -5.57 -7.69
N ASP A 78 -11.24 -6.88 -7.77
CA ASP A 78 -10.17 -7.80 -7.40
C ASP A 78 -8.97 -7.71 -8.36
N LEU A 79 -7.78 -7.73 -7.78
CA LEU A 79 -6.50 -7.74 -8.50
C LEU A 79 -5.74 -9.04 -8.32
N HIS A 80 -6.07 -9.84 -7.30
CA HIS A 80 -5.42 -11.12 -6.99
C HIS A 80 -3.88 -11.10 -7.04
N GLY A 81 -3.26 -9.99 -6.65
CA GLY A 81 -1.79 -9.83 -6.66
C GLY A 81 -1.17 -9.50 -8.02
N SER A 82 -1.97 -9.24 -9.05
CA SER A 82 -1.48 -8.78 -10.36
C SER A 82 -1.00 -7.32 -10.28
N LEU A 83 0.30 -7.15 -10.06
CA LEU A 83 0.94 -5.82 -10.07
C LEU A 83 0.82 -5.13 -11.44
N TYR A 84 0.88 -5.91 -12.53
CA TYR A 84 0.71 -5.35 -13.88
C TYR A 84 -0.68 -4.71 -14.05
N ASP A 85 -1.75 -5.41 -13.65
CA ASP A 85 -3.11 -4.89 -13.77
C ASP A 85 -3.36 -3.72 -12.83
N LEU A 86 -2.75 -3.73 -11.63
CA LEU A 86 -2.78 -2.61 -10.70
C LEU A 86 -2.23 -1.33 -11.37
N PHE A 87 -1.00 -1.36 -11.86
CA PHE A 87 -0.39 -0.15 -12.44
C PHE A 87 -1.01 0.25 -13.77
N ARG A 88 -1.45 -0.71 -14.57
CA ARG A 88 -2.21 -0.41 -15.79
C ARG A 88 -3.51 0.31 -15.45
N GLY A 89 -4.27 -0.19 -14.48
CA GLY A 89 -5.50 0.43 -14.05
C GLY A 89 -5.28 1.82 -13.42
N ILE A 90 -4.23 2.01 -12.62
CA ILE A 90 -3.85 3.34 -12.10
C ILE A 90 -3.52 4.29 -13.27
N LYS A 91 -2.71 3.86 -14.23
CA LYS A 91 -2.34 4.68 -15.40
C LYS A 91 -3.57 5.10 -16.22
N ASP A 92 -4.55 4.20 -16.38
CA ASP A 92 -5.74 4.45 -17.18
C ASP A 92 -6.80 5.28 -16.43
N SER A 93 -6.82 5.23 -15.10
CA SER A 93 -7.84 5.88 -14.26
C SER A 93 -7.36 7.17 -13.56
N GLY A 94 -6.06 7.41 -13.48
CA GLY A 94 -5.45 8.56 -12.81
C GLY A 94 -4.56 8.13 -11.64
N TRP A 95 -3.45 8.85 -11.43
CA TRP A 95 -2.55 8.57 -10.31
C TRP A 95 -3.21 8.94 -8.96
N PRO A 96 -2.76 8.37 -7.82
CA PRO A 96 -3.29 8.73 -6.50
C PRO A 96 -3.21 10.24 -6.16
N THR A 97 -2.33 10.98 -6.82
CA THR A 97 -2.21 12.45 -6.70
C THR A 97 -3.24 13.22 -7.51
N GLU A 98 -3.91 12.56 -8.46
CA GLU A 98 -4.83 13.16 -9.43
C GLU A 98 -6.28 12.76 -9.15
N ARG A 99 -6.50 11.58 -8.56
CA ARG A 99 -7.82 11.00 -8.34
C ARG A 99 -7.84 10.10 -7.11
N THR A 100 -8.95 10.12 -6.37
CA THR A 100 -9.21 9.14 -5.31
C THR A 100 -9.39 7.75 -5.90
N LEU A 101 -8.61 6.78 -5.39
CA LEU A 101 -8.70 5.37 -5.76
C LEU A 101 -9.33 4.58 -4.61
N ILE A 102 -10.31 3.73 -4.92
CA ILE A 102 -10.95 2.81 -3.97
C ILE A 102 -10.70 1.37 -4.43
N PHE A 103 -10.15 0.54 -3.55
CA PHE A 103 -9.99 -0.90 -3.76
C PHE A 103 -11.02 -1.66 -2.93
N LEU A 104 -11.69 -2.64 -3.52
CA LEU A 104 -12.78 -3.39 -2.88
C LEU A 104 -12.34 -4.66 -2.13
N GLY A 105 -11.03 -4.93 -2.09
CA GLY A 105 -10.44 -6.12 -1.48
C GLY A 105 -9.90 -7.11 -2.49
#